data_AF-A0A4Q6BZ93-F1
#
_entry.id   AF-A0A4Q6BZ93-F1
#
_cell.length_a   1.000
_cell.length_b   1.000
_cell.length_c   1.000
_cell.angle_alpha   90.00
_cell.angle_beta   90.00
_cell.angle_gamma   90.00
#
_symmetry.space_group_name_H-M   'P 1'
#
loop_
_entity.id
_entity.type
_entity.pdbx_description
1 polymer ?
#
loop_
_entity_poly.entity_id
_entity_poly.type
_entity_poly.pdbx_seq_one_letter_code
_entity_poly.pdbx_strand_id
1 'polypeptide(L)'
;MHEKLLFLLAMAVLCACKPPVGPEAQDAPAVASAPASAAAKRIEADVRALADDRMEGRDTGTRGYDLAAEYVARRYAEIGLAPAGDDGSFFQHVPLLKAVREREGAAFRIQRDGRTTSLAFLDQFLPGVNYNAPAHTLTAPAVFVGQAVRAPELGQDDFAGVEVRGKIAVLFSGAPRRFDNDRRAYYAHSAQKLQLLSDLGAVGVVIVGTPESEQRGPWKSSAAKWDMPGMRLRNADGTGLDTFPRLRASASISADA
;
A
#
# COMPACT_ATOMS: atom_id res chain seq x y z
N MET A 1 37.83 27.98 -88.36
CA MET A 1 39.26 27.74 -88.09
C MET A 1 39.36 26.66 -87.04
N HIS A 2 40.02 25.56 -87.39
CA HIS A 2 40.50 24.52 -86.49
C HIS A 2 41.19 25.16 -85.25
N GLU A 3 41.28 24.57 -84.06
CA GLU A 3 41.90 23.28 -83.72
C GLU A 3 42.09 23.25 -82.18
N LYS A 4 42.24 22.04 -81.64
CA LYS A 4 42.96 21.66 -80.40
C LYS A 4 42.25 21.86 -79.05
N LEU A 5 41.89 20.84 -78.24
CA LEU A 5 42.59 19.62 -77.75
C LEU A 5 43.32 19.84 -76.41
N LEU A 6 43.11 18.88 -75.48
CA LEU A 6 43.89 18.56 -74.26
C LEU A 6 43.71 19.53 -73.06
N PHE A 7 43.70 19.16 -71.79
CA PHE A 7 43.62 17.92 -70.99
C PHE A 7 43.68 18.38 -69.51
N LEU A 8 43.08 17.62 -68.58
CA LEU A 8 43.40 17.57 -67.13
C LEU A 8 43.34 18.86 -66.27
N LEU A 9 42.33 18.93 -65.39
CA LEU A 9 42.61 18.85 -63.95
C LEU A 9 41.39 18.25 -63.21
N ALA A 10 41.60 17.06 -62.66
CA ALA A 10 40.70 16.43 -61.72
C ALA A 10 40.78 17.14 -60.36
N MET A 11 39.64 17.51 -59.78
CA MET A 11 39.45 17.37 -58.34
C MET A 11 37.96 17.27 -58.03
N ALA A 12 37.51 16.03 -57.86
CA ALA A 12 36.20 15.71 -57.32
C ALA A 12 36.14 16.21 -55.87
N VAL A 13 35.33 17.23 -55.62
CA VAL A 13 34.93 17.64 -54.27
C VAL A 13 33.90 16.63 -53.79
N LEU A 14 34.37 15.55 -53.16
CA LEU A 14 33.53 14.74 -52.27
C LEU A 14 33.26 15.57 -51.02
N CYS A 15 32.14 16.28 -50.99
CA CYS A 15 31.61 16.91 -49.80
C CYS A 15 31.10 15.80 -48.86
N ALA A 16 31.93 15.42 -47.89
CA ALA A 16 31.57 14.48 -46.85
C ALA A 16 30.53 15.11 -45.91
N CYS A 17 29.31 14.59 -45.93
CA CYS A 17 28.28 14.89 -44.92
C CYS A 17 28.74 14.35 -43.56
N LYS A 18 29.28 15.22 -42.70
CA LYS A 18 29.35 14.96 -41.25
C LYS A 18 27.97 15.23 -40.65
N PRO A 19 27.39 14.30 -39.86
CA PRO A 19 26.19 14.60 -39.10
C PRO A 19 26.49 15.71 -38.09
N PRO A 20 25.52 16.59 -37.78
CA PRO A 20 25.73 17.66 -36.80
C PRO A 20 26.02 17.02 -35.44
N VAL A 21 27.17 17.37 -34.88
CA VAL A 21 27.51 17.10 -33.48
C VAL A 21 26.44 17.79 -32.64
N GLY A 22 25.56 17.00 -32.01
CA GLY A 22 24.67 17.51 -30.97
C GLY A 22 25.51 18.08 -29.82
N PRO A 23 24.99 19.05 -29.05
CA PRO A 23 25.73 19.65 -27.95
C PRO A 23 26.28 18.54 -27.05
N GLU A 24 27.61 18.50 -26.98
CA GLU A 24 28.37 17.66 -26.07
C GLU A 24 27.76 17.85 -24.68
N ALA A 25 27.38 16.76 -24.03
CA ALA A 25 26.93 16.80 -22.65
C ALA A 25 28.08 17.40 -21.83
N GLN A 26 27.97 18.68 -21.50
CA GLN A 26 28.88 19.31 -20.58
C GLN A 26 28.74 18.54 -19.28
N ASP A 27 29.81 17.82 -18.90
CA ASP A 27 29.93 17.27 -17.56
C ASP A 27 29.57 18.40 -16.60
N ALA A 28 28.44 18.26 -15.91
CA ALA A 28 28.05 19.17 -14.87
C ALA A 28 29.27 19.26 -13.92
N PRO A 29 29.70 20.48 -13.53
CA PRO A 29 30.85 20.61 -12.66
C PRO A 29 30.61 19.70 -11.46
N ALA A 30 31.53 18.76 -11.23
CA ALA A 30 31.47 17.89 -10.08
C ALA A 30 31.28 18.79 -8.86
N VAL A 31 30.09 18.75 -8.27
CA VAL A 31 29.79 19.53 -7.08
C VAL A 31 30.70 18.94 -6.02
N ALA A 32 31.82 19.60 -5.75
CA ALA A 32 32.69 19.23 -4.64
C ALA A 32 31.82 19.27 -3.39
N SER A 33 31.46 18.08 -2.89
CA SER A 33 30.60 17.97 -1.71
C SER A 33 31.35 18.59 -0.56
N ALA A 34 30.85 19.72 -0.04
CA ALA A 34 31.35 20.28 1.20
C ALA A 34 31.41 19.15 2.26
N PRO A 35 32.43 19.12 3.13
CA PRO A 35 32.55 18.06 4.13
C PRO A 35 31.27 17.97 4.94
N ALA A 36 30.72 16.76 5.06
CA ALA A 36 29.48 16.52 5.77
C ALA A 36 29.55 17.12 7.18
N SER A 37 28.53 17.91 7.54
CA SER A 37 28.43 18.51 8.87
C SER A 37 28.43 17.43 9.96
N ALA A 38 28.77 17.81 11.20
CA ALA A 38 28.70 16.86 12.32
C ALA A 38 27.29 16.26 12.49
N ALA A 39 26.25 17.03 12.17
CA ALA A 39 24.87 16.53 12.17
C ALA A 39 24.64 15.48 11.08
N ALA A 40 25.11 15.74 9.85
CA ALA A 40 24.99 14.79 8.75
C ALA A 40 25.71 13.47 9.07
N LYS A 41 26.93 13.53 9.66
CA LYS A 41 27.66 12.33 10.08
C LYS A 41 26.93 11.52 11.15
N ARG A 42 26.26 12.17 12.10
CA ARG A 42 25.45 11.47 13.12
C ARG A 42 24.23 10.78 12.50
N ILE A 43 23.49 11.48 11.65
CA ILE A 43 22.34 10.92 10.93
C ILE A 43 22.78 9.72 10.10
N GLU A 44 23.90 9.82 9.38
CA GLU A 44 24.43 8.71 8.60
C GLU A 44 24.77 7.50 9.48
N ALA A 45 25.39 7.72 10.64
CA ALA A 45 25.70 6.64 11.58
C ALA A 45 24.43 5.96 12.12
N ASP A 46 23.41 6.74 12.48
CA ASP A 46 22.13 6.21 12.96
C ASP A 46 21.41 5.41 11.85
N VAL A 47 21.40 5.91 10.62
CA VAL A 47 20.82 5.21 9.45
C VAL A 47 21.57 3.90 9.17
N ARG A 48 22.91 3.92 9.15
CA ARG A 48 23.73 2.71 8.92
C ARG A 48 23.47 1.66 9.99
N ALA A 49 23.37 2.06 11.27
CA ALA A 49 23.10 1.12 12.34
C ALA A 49 21.70 0.49 12.23
N LEU A 50 20.67 1.28 11.92
CA LEU A 50 19.28 0.80 11.79
C LEU A 50 19.00 0.04 10.48
N ALA A 51 19.89 0.14 9.49
CA ALA A 51 19.83 -0.58 8.22
C ALA A 51 20.86 -1.71 8.11
N ASP A 52 21.59 -2.00 9.19
CA ASP A 52 22.59 -3.08 9.25
C ASP A 52 21.93 -4.45 9.08
N ASP A 53 22.56 -5.36 8.32
CA ASP A 53 22.06 -6.72 8.07
C ASP A 53 21.79 -7.48 9.37
N ARG A 54 22.50 -7.16 10.47
CA ARG A 54 22.26 -7.76 11.79
C ARG A 54 20.86 -7.51 12.33
N MET A 55 20.16 -6.49 11.83
CA MET A 55 18.76 -6.24 12.17
C MET A 55 17.83 -7.28 11.53
N GLU A 56 18.18 -7.89 10.39
CA GLU A 56 17.31 -8.87 9.68
C GLU A 56 15.92 -8.32 9.29
N GLY A 57 15.75 -7.00 9.32
CA GLY A 57 14.45 -6.33 9.22
C GLY A 57 14.02 -5.71 10.56
N ARG A 58 12.91 -4.99 10.58
CA ARG A 58 12.38 -4.32 11.79
C ARG A 58 10.86 -4.42 11.86
N ASP A 59 10.34 -5.56 11.43
CA ASP A 59 8.90 -5.82 11.48
C ASP A 59 8.46 -6.02 12.93
N THR A 60 7.23 -5.61 13.25
CA THR A 60 6.69 -5.66 14.60
C THR A 60 6.75 -7.07 15.20
N GLY A 61 7.31 -7.19 16.40
CA GLY A 61 7.43 -8.46 17.13
C GLY A 61 8.52 -9.39 16.60
N THR A 62 9.50 -8.87 15.85
CA THR A 62 10.69 -9.62 15.40
C THR A 62 11.92 -9.26 16.23
N ARG A 63 12.91 -10.16 16.27
CA ARG A 63 14.23 -9.93 16.89
C ARG A 63 14.89 -8.62 16.42
N GLY A 64 14.75 -8.32 15.13
CA GLY A 64 15.29 -7.11 14.52
C GLY A 64 14.66 -5.83 15.05
N TYR A 65 13.35 -5.85 15.31
CA TYR A 65 12.67 -4.73 15.95
C TYR A 65 13.19 -4.51 17.38
N ASP A 66 13.41 -5.58 18.15
CA ASP A 66 13.93 -5.48 19.52
C ASP A 66 15.33 -4.84 19.53
N LEU A 67 16.23 -5.27 18.63
CA LEU A 67 17.56 -4.66 18.48
C LEU A 67 17.49 -3.18 18.09
N ALA A 68 16.55 -2.81 17.23
CA ALA A 68 16.35 -1.42 16.84
C ALA A 68 15.78 -0.58 17.99
N ALA A 69 14.86 -1.12 18.79
CA ALA A 69 14.31 -0.46 19.95
C ALA A 69 15.40 -0.23 21.02
N GLU A 70 16.24 -1.24 21.29
CA GLU A 70 17.41 -1.12 22.16
C GLU A 70 18.40 -0.04 21.66
N TYR A 71 18.66 -0.02 20.35
CA TYR A 71 19.50 1.00 19.75
C TYR A 71 18.97 2.41 20.06
N VAL A 72 17.68 2.65 19.82
CA VAL A 72 17.04 3.94 20.08
C VAL A 72 17.03 4.29 21.56
N ALA A 73 16.72 3.33 22.44
CA ALA A 73 16.78 3.52 23.90
C ALA A 73 18.17 3.96 24.35
N ARG A 74 19.24 3.34 23.81
CA ARG A 74 20.61 3.77 24.08
C ARG A 74 20.88 5.19 23.58
N ARG A 75 20.42 5.54 22.37
CA ARG A 75 20.58 6.91 21.85
C ARG A 75 19.86 7.93 22.74
N TYR A 76 18.68 7.61 23.26
CA TYR A 76 17.97 8.46 24.23
C TYR A 76 18.77 8.66 25.51
N ALA A 77 19.33 7.59 26.08
CA ALA A 77 20.18 7.71 27.26
C ALA A 77 21.42 8.58 27.00
N GLU A 78 22.07 8.42 25.84
CA GLU A 78 23.28 9.19 25.47
C GLU A 78 23.02 10.70 25.33
N ILE A 79 21.81 11.09 24.96
CA ILE A 79 21.41 12.51 24.88
C ILE A 79 20.77 13.03 26.19
N GLY A 80 20.75 12.21 27.25
CA GLY A 80 20.30 12.61 28.59
C GLY A 80 18.79 12.56 28.82
N LEU A 81 18.03 11.84 27.99
CA LEU A 81 16.61 11.63 28.24
C LEU A 81 16.40 10.70 29.43
N ALA A 82 15.40 11.00 30.26
CA ALA A 82 14.95 10.11 31.31
C ALA A 82 13.99 9.04 30.73
N PRO A 83 14.04 7.80 31.23
CA PRO A 83 13.07 6.77 30.85
C PRO A 83 11.66 7.10 31.36
N ALA A 84 10.64 6.73 30.59
CA ALA A 84 9.22 6.98 30.90
C ALA A 84 8.29 5.84 30.46
N GLY A 85 8.85 4.67 30.14
CA GLY A 85 8.14 3.46 29.81
C GLY A 85 7.87 2.58 31.03
N ASP A 86 7.52 1.33 30.77
CA ASP A 86 7.18 0.34 31.78
C ASP A 86 8.34 0.13 32.75
N ASP A 87 8.02 0.00 34.03
CA ASP A 87 8.97 -0.24 35.13
C ASP A 87 10.18 0.74 35.15
N GLY A 88 9.98 1.96 34.67
CA GLY A 88 11.04 2.98 34.60
C GLY A 88 12.07 2.73 33.50
N SER A 89 11.70 1.98 32.45
CA SER A 89 12.53 1.73 31.27
C SER A 89 12.23 2.71 30.12
N PHE A 90 12.94 2.60 29.00
CA PHE A 90 12.59 3.33 27.77
C PHE A 90 11.53 2.64 26.91
N PHE A 91 11.01 1.49 27.36
CA PHE A 91 10.15 0.61 26.57
C PHE A 91 8.70 0.67 27.05
N GLN A 92 7.77 0.73 26.10
CA GLN A 92 6.36 0.48 26.35
C GLN A 92 5.95 -0.81 25.64
N HIS A 93 5.57 -1.82 26.41
CA HIS A 93 5.12 -3.10 25.90
C HIS A 93 3.62 -3.02 25.60
N VAL A 94 3.27 -3.34 24.35
CA VAL A 94 1.88 -3.35 23.90
C VAL A 94 1.50 -4.76 23.43
N PRO A 95 0.36 -5.31 23.89
CA PRO A 95 -0.10 -6.60 23.40
C PRO A 95 -0.62 -6.46 21.97
N LEU A 96 -0.26 -7.43 21.13
CA LEU A 96 -0.66 -7.46 19.73
C LEU A 96 -1.40 -8.77 19.40
N LEU A 97 -2.41 -8.67 18.54
CA LEU A 97 -2.99 -9.79 17.82
C LEU A 97 -2.28 -9.92 16.47
N LYS A 98 -1.85 -11.14 16.16
CA LYS A 98 -1.34 -11.53 14.85
C LYS A 98 -2.38 -12.39 14.16
N ALA A 99 -2.67 -12.10 12.91
CA ALA A 99 -3.54 -12.93 12.10
C ALA A 99 -2.90 -13.21 10.74
N VAL A 100 -2.94 -14.49 10.35
CA VAL A 100 -2.36 -15.01 9.12
C VAL A 100 -3.50 -15.63 8.31
N ARG A 101 -3.41 -15.52 6.99
CA ARG A 101 -4.35 -16.20 6.10
C ARG A 101 -3.85 -17.61 5.87
N GLU A 102 -4.73 -18.58 6.02
CA GLU A 102 -4.45 -19.96 5.63
C GLU A 102 -4.82 -20.14 4.15
N ARG A 103 -4.01 -20.94 3.44
CA ARG A 103 -4.29 -21.25 2.03
C ARG A 103 -5.45 -22.23 1.94
N GLU A 104 -5.44 -23.27 2.76
CA GLU A 104 -6.54 -24.23 2.80
C GLU A 104 -7.84 -23.53 3.22
N GLY A 105 -8.92 -23.79 2.48
CA GLY A 105 -10.25 -23.27 2.78
C GLY A 105 -10.55 -21.88 2.20
N ALA A 106 -9.59 -21.20 1.55
CA ALA A 106 -9.86 -19.96 0.83
C ALA A 106 -10.81 -20.24 -0.36
N ALA A 107 -12.05 -19.76 -0.26
CA ALA A 107 -13.05 -19.90 -1.31
C ALA A 107 -13.93 -18.66 -1.42
N PHE A 108 -14.20 -18.23 -2.65
CA PHE A 108 -15.13 -17.15 -2.95
C PHE A 108 -16.07 -17.56 -4.07
N ARG A 109 -17.38 -17.46 -3.83
CA ARG A 109 -18.41 -17.84 -4.81
C ARG A 109 -19.48 -16.76 -4.91
N ILE A 110 -19.83 -16.42 -6.13
CA ILE A 110 -20.93 -15.51 -6.47
C ILE A 110 -22.09 -16.36 -6.98
N GLN A 111 -23.26 -16.22 -6.37
CA GLN A 111 -24.49 -16.87 -6.81
C GLN A 111 -25.45 -15.83 -7.36
N ARG A 112 -25.85 -15.99 -8.61
CA ARG A 112 -26.77 -15.07 -9.31
C ARG A 112 -27.59 -15.83 -10.34
N ASP A 113 -28.91 -15.66 -10.32
CA ASP A 113 -29.84 -16.23 -11.30
C ASP A 113 -29.65 -17.75 -11.52
N GLY A 114 -29.44 -18.49 -10.42
CA GLY A 114 -29.20 -19.94 -10.43
C GLY A 114 -27.80 -20.37 -10.90
N ARG A 115 -26.93 -19.42 -11.29
CA ARG A 115 -25.54 -19.68 -11.67
C ARG A 115 -24.60 -19.41 -10.51
N THR A 116 -23.58 -20.26 -10.38
CA THR A 116 -22.50 -20.10 -9.40
C THR A 116 -21.19 -19.87 -10.15
N THR A 117 -20.54 -18.73 -9.89
CA THR A 117 -19.19 -18.42 -10.36
C THR A 117 -18.24 -18.51 -9.18
N SER A 118 -17.15 -19.27 -9.31
CA SER A 118 -16.08 -19.31 -8.29
C SER A 118 -14.92 -18.45 -8.75
N LEU A 119 -14.34 -17.66 -7.85
CA LEU A 119 -13.14 -16.88 -8.14
C LEU A 119 -11.90 -17.67 -7.73
N ALA A 120 -10.87 -17.63 -8.58
CA ALA A 120 -9.59 -18.25 -8.31
C ALA A 120 -8.82 -17.48 -7.23
N PHE A 121 -8.38 -18.19 -6.20
CA PHE A 121 -7.54 -17.62 -5.14
C PHE A 121 -6.19 -17.16 -5.73
N LEU A 122 -5.68 -16.02 -5.25
CA LEU A 122 -4.49 -15.31 -5.76
C LEU A 122 -4.63 -14.68 -7.15
N ASP A 123 -5.39 -15.28 -8.06
CA ASP A 123 -5.58 -14.74 -9.40
C ASP A 123 -6.71 -13.70 -9.44
N GLN A 124 -7.81 -13.97 -8.74
CA GLN A 124 -9.04 -13.17 -8.81
C GLN A 124 -9.53 -12.68 -7.44
N PHE A 125 -9.21 -13.37 -6.35
CA PHE A 125 -9.58 -12.90 -5.01
C PHE A 125 -8.52 -13.16 -3.94
N LEU A 126 -8.56 -12.33 -2.89
CA LEU A 126 -7.83 -12.50 -1.64
C LEU A 126 -8.80 -12.36 -0.46
N PRO A 127 -8.84 -13.32 0.48
CA PRO A 127 -9.65 -13.15 1.68
C PRO A 127 -9.06 -12.02 2.54
N GLY A 128 -9.89 -11.34 3.31
CA GLY A 128 -9.45 -10.38 4.32
C GLY A 128 -8.99 -11.08 5.59
N VAL A 129 -8.30 -10.34 6.45
CA VAL A 129 -7.93 -10.82 7.78
C VAL A 129 -9.09 -10.56 8.75
N ASN A 130 -9.41 -11.55 9.58
CA ASN A 130 -10.37 -11.43 10.67
C ASN A 130 -9.65 -11.61 12.01
N TYR A 131 -9.68 -10.58 12.87
CA TYR A 131 -9.07 -10.62 14.19
C TYR A 131 -10.04 -11.08 15.29
N ASN A 132 -11.32 -11.26 14.97
CA ASN A 132 -12.38 -11.62 15.92
C ASN A 132 -12.75 -13.11 15.87
N ALA A 133 -12.36 -13.84 14.82
CA ALA A 133 -12.61 -15.26 14.67
C ALA A 133 -11.49 -15.94 13.86
N PRO A 134 -10.98 -17.12 14.29
CA PRO A 134 -9.89 -17.82 13.62
C PRO A 134 -10.32 -18.44 12.28
N ALA A 135 -11.61 -18.74 12.11
CA ALA A 135 -12.20 -19.23 10.87
C ALA A 135 -13.60 -18.63 10.71
N HIS A 136 -14.02 -18.41 9.47
CA HIS A 136 -15.34 -17.86 9.18
C HIS A 136 -15.85 -18.31 7.81
N THR A 137 -17.17 -18.34 7.66
CA THR A 137 -17.86 -18.53 6.38
C THR A 137 -19.06 -17.59 6.38
N LEU A 138 -19.27 -16.92 5.25
CA LEU A 138 -20.36 -15.96 5.10
C LEU A 138 -21.08 -16.20 3.78
N THR A 139 -22.39 -16.36 3.85
CA THR A 139 -23.29 -16.28 2.70
C THR A 139 -24.39 -15.29 3.05
N ALA A 140 -24.53 -14.25 2.24
CA ALA A 140 -25.54 -13.21 2.41
C ALA A 140 -25.75 -12.50 1.06
N PRO A 141 -26.89 -11.82 0.86
CA PRO A 141 -27.07 -10.95 -0.30
C PRO A 141 -25.96 -9.89 -0.37
N ALA A 142 -25.55 -9.53 -1.58
CA ALA A 142 -24.57 -8.47 -1.82
C ALA A 142 -25.26 -7.20 -2.32
N VAL A 143 -24.68 -6.05 -2.02
CA VAL A 143 -25.17 -4.75 -2.50
C VAL A 143 -23.99 -3.83 -2.84
N PHE A 144 -24.05 -3.18 -4.01
CA PHE A 144 -23.01 -2.25 -4.43
C PHE A 144 -23.26 -0.87 -3.81
N VAL A 145 -22.22 -0.30 -3.17
CA VAL A 145 -22.28 0.97 -2.44
C VAL A 145 -21.19 1.95 -2.92
N GLY A 146 -20.90 1.97 -4.23
CA GLY A 146 -19.99 2.95 -4.80
C GLY A 146 -18.58 2.88 -4.20
N GLN A 147 -18.11 3.99 -3.62
CA GLN A 147 -16.87 4.03 -2.85
C GLN A 147 -17.12 3.96 -1.33
N ALA A 148 -18.35 3.70 -0.88
CA ALA A 148 -18.79 3.74 0.51
C ALA A 148 -18.52 5.10 1.20
N VAL A 149 -18.83 6.19 0.50
CA VAL A 149 -18.70 7.56 1.00
C VAL A 149 -20.06 8.11 1.41
N ARG A 150 -20.15 8.61 2.64
CA ARG A 150 -21.26 9.44 3.13
C ARG A 150 -20.71 10.80 3.55
N ALA A 151 -20.91 11.78 2.68
CA ALA A 151 -20.46 13.17 2.81
C ALA A 151 -21.56 14.10 2.26
N PRO A 152 -22.73 14.21 2.92
CA PRO A 152 -23.83 15.05 2.46
C PRO A 152 -23.44 16.52 2.27
N GLU A 153 -22.50 17.02 3.07
CA GLU A 153 -21.90 18.35 2.96
C GLU A 153 -21.11 18.58 1.65
N LEU A 154 -20.73 17.50 0.96
CA LEU A 154 -20.07 17.51 -0.35
C LEU A 154 -21.00 16.98 -1.46
N GLY A 155 -22.29 16.80 -1.16
CA GLY A 155 -23.27 16.21 -2.08
C GLY A 155 -22.92 14.78 -2.51
N GLN A 156 -22.32 13.97 -1.62
CA GLN A 156 -22.09 12.55 -1.87
C GLN A 156 -22.78 11.70 -0.79
N ASP A 157 -23.66 10.79 -1.19
CA ASP A 157 -24.13 9.72 -0.32
C ASP A 157 -24.29 8.45 -1.14
N ASP A 158 -23.29 7.56 -1.08
CA ASP A 158 -23.29 6.28 -1.77
C ASP A 158 -24.36 5.30 -1.24
N PHE A 159 -25.05 5.67 -0.17
CA PHE A 159 -26.06 4.83 0.50
C PHE A 159 -27.49 5.31 0.23
N ALA A 160 -27.68 6.41 -0.50
CA ALA A 160 -29.00 6.95 -0.81
C ALA A 160 -29.83 5.91 -1.59
N GLY A 161 -30.93 5.44 -0.99
CA GLY A 161 -31.80 4.43 -1.58
C GLY A 161 -31.25 3.00 -1.54
N VAL A 162 -30.18 2.74 -0.79
CA VAL A 162 -29.50 1.44 -0.72
C VAL A 162 -29.64 0.81 0.66
N GLU A 163 -30.26 -0.37 0.75
CA GLU A 163 -30.37 -1.13 1.99
C GLU A 163 -29.16 -2.05 2.19
N VAL A 164 -28.37 -1.78 3.23
CA VAL A 164 -27.09 -2.45 3.54
C VAL A 164 -27.20 -3.47 4.69
N ARG A 165 -28.21 -3.35 5.57
CA ARG A 165 -28.32 -4.19 6.76
C ARG A 165 -28.40 -5.67 6.39
N GLY A 166 -27.56 -6.48 7.03
CA GLY A 166 -27.51 -7.93 6.80
C GLY A 166 -26.85 -8.35 5.48
N LYS A 167 -26.29 -7.42 4.70
CA LYS A 167 -25.71 -7.69 3.38
C LYS A 167 -24.18 -7.58 3.36
N ILE A 168 -23.60 -8.13 2.30
CA ILE A 168 -22.21 -7.91 1.93
C ILE A 168 -22.14 -6.61 1.12
N ALA A 169 -21.45 -5.61 1.64
CA ALA A 169 -21.23 -4.35 0.92
C ALA A 169 -20.10 -4.54 -0.10
N VAL A 170 -20.39 -4.27 -1.37
CA VAL A 170 -19.43 -4.29 -2.48
C VAL A 170 -19.06 -2.85 -2.82
N LEU A 171 -17.77 -2.53 -2.81
CA LEU A 171 -17.30 -1.15 -3.00
C LEU A 171 -16.01 -1.08 -3.81
N PHE A 172 -15.75 0.08 -4.39
CA PHE A 172 -14.43 0.47 -4.86
C PHE A 172 -13.63 1.14 -3.74
N SER A 173 -12.30 1.07 -3.84
CA SER A 173 -11.41 1.83 -2.96
C SER A 173 -11.41 3.33 -3.27
N GLY A 174 -10.90 4.12 -2.32
CA GLY A 174 -10.72 5.56 -2.48
C GLY A 174 -11.97 6.39 -2.18
N ALA A 175 -11.99 7.61 -2.71
CA ALA A 175 -13.08 8.57 -2.61
C ALA A 175 -13.18 9.38 -3.91
N PRO A 176 -14.28 10.12 -4.14
CA PRO A 176 -14.48 10.85 -5.39
C PRO A 176 -13.33 11.80 -5.73
N ARG A 177 -12.89 11.77 -6.99
CA ARG A 177 -11.78 12.62 -7.48
C ARG A 177 -12.04 14.12 -7.37
N ARG A 178 -13.31 14.52 -7.31
CA ARG A 178 -13.75 15.92 -7.17
C ARG A 178 -13.56 16.49 -5.77
N PHE A 179 -13.30 15.66 -4.77
CA PHE A 179 -12.97 16.13 -3.43
C PHE A 179 -11.55 16.71 -3.42
N ASP A 180 -11.33 17.75 -2.63
CA ASP A 180 -9.99 18.24 -2.32
C ASP A 180 -9.15 17.16 -1.62
N ASN A 181 -7.83 17.33 -1.57
CA ASN A 181 -6.91 16.28 -1.13
C ASN A 181 -7.19 15.81 0.30
N ASP A 182 -7.50 16.73 1.21
CA ASP A 182 -7.67 16.42 2.63
C ASP A 182 -8.97 15.63 2.84
N ARG A 183 -10.08 16.11 2.25
CA ARG A 183 -11.35 15.40 2.32
C ARG A 183 -11.29 14.06 1.59
N ARG A 184 -10.61 13.99 0.44
CA ARG A 184 -10.43 12.74 -0.28
C ARG A 184 -9.63 11.72 0.53
N ALA A 185 -8.57 12.15 1.22
CA ALA A 185 -7.78 11.29 2.09
C ALA A 185 -8.61 10.77 3.27
N TYR A 186 -9.39 11.66 3.90
CA TYR A 186 -10.31 11.31 4.98
C TYR A 186 -11.32 10.25 4.53
N TYR A 187 -12.13 10.52 3.50
CA TYR A 187 -13.15 9.58 3.05
C TYR A 187 -12.60 8.33 2.38
N ALA A 188 -11.36 8.33 1.89
CA ALA A 188 -10.71 7.14 1.36
C ALA A 188 -10.24 6.17 2.45
N HIS A 189 -10.18 6.61 3.72
CA HIS A 189 -9.59 5.83 4.80
C HIS A 189 -10.40 4.56 5.10
N SER A 190 -9.77 3.40 4.95
CA SER A 190 -10.46 2.10 5.03
C SER A 190 -11.11 1.85 6.40
N ALA A 191 -10.48 2.23 7.51
CA ALA A 191 -11.05 1.98 8.85
C ALA A 191 -12.37 2.74 9.04
N GLN A 192 -12.47 3.99 8.55
CA GLN A 192 -13.71 4.77 8.60
C GLN A 192 -14.82 4.15 7.74
N LYS A 193 -14.48 3.65 6.54
CA LYS A 193 -15.46 2.95 5.69
C LYS A 193 -15.98 1.68 6.36
N LEU A 194 -15.08 0.87 6.93
CA LEU A 194 -15.46 -0.37 7.62
C LEU A 194 -16.31 -0.08 8.86
N GLN A 195 -15.97 0.95 9.64
CA GLN A 195 -16.80 1.41 10.76
C GLN A 195 -18.21 1.80 10.29
N LEU A 196 -18.31 2.68 9.30
CA LEU A 196 -19.59 3.11 8.75
C LEU A 196 -20.43 1.94 8.25
N LEU A 197 -19.83 1.00 7.49
CA LEU A 197 -20.52 -0.18 6.99
C LEU A 197 -21.00 -1.09 8.13
N SER A 198 -20.18 -1.27 9.18
CA SER A 198 -20.55 -2.00 10.40
C SER A 198 -21.74 -1.34 11.11
N ASP A 199 -21.74 -0.01 11.23
CA ASP A 199 -22.82 0.76 11.88
C ASP A 199 -24.13 0.69 11.10
N LEU A 200 -24.05 0.72 9.76
CA LEU A 200 -25.18 0.52 8.87
C LEU A 200 -25.70 -0.93 8.84
N GLY A 201 -24.99 -1.85 9.49
CA GLY A 201 -25.44 -3.22 9.66
C GLY A 201 -24.95 -4.19 8.60
N ALA A 202 -23.98 -3.82 7.76
CA ALA A 202 -23.33 -4.76 6.85
C ALA A 202 -22.75 -5.95 7.63
N VAL A 203 -22.74 -7.13 7.03
CA VAL A 203 -22.20 -8.36 7.64
C VAL A 203 -20.90 -8.84 6.97
N GLY A 204 -20.52 -8.20 5.86
CA GLY A 204 -19.26 -8.44 5.18
C GLY A 204 -18.95 -7.35 4.17
N VAL A 205 -17.71 -7.34 3.67
CA VAL A 205 -17.20 -6.29 2.77
C VAL A 205 -16.39 -6.90 1.64
N VAL A 206 -16.67 -6.50 0.41
CA VAL A 206 -15.90 -6.91 -0.77
C VAL A 206 -15.39 -5.67 -1.49
N ILE A 207 -14.07 -5.51 -1.52
CA ILE A 207 -13.42 -4.40 -2.22
C ILE A 207 -13.04 -4.87 -3.62
N VAL A 208 -13.57 -4.20 -4.63
CA VAL A 208 -13.30 -4.52 -6.04
C VAL A 208 -12.21 -3.60 -6.57
N GLY A 209 -11.21 -4.19 -7.20
CA GLY A 209 -10.19 -3.48 -7.94
C GLY A 209 -10.77 -2.81 -9.18
N THR A 210 -10.15 -1.71 -9.59
CA THR A 210 -10.38 -1.10 -10.91
C THR A 210 -9.07 -1.07 -11.68
N PRO A 211 -9.11 -1.04 -13.03
CA PRO A 211 -7.89 -0.92 -13.83
C PRO A 211 -7.01 0.27 -13.40
N GLU A 212 -7.65 1.38 -13.01
CA GLU A 212 -6.96 2.57 -12.50
C GLU A 212 -6.30 2.34 -11.13
N SER A 213 -6.97 1.64 -10.21
CA SER A 213 -6.39 1.34 -8.90
C SER A 213 -5.20 0.39 -9.01
N GLU A 214 -5.25 -0.55 -9.94
CA GLU A 214 -4.20 -1.56 -10.12
C GLU A 214 -2.98 -1.04 -10.90
N GLN A 215 -3.10 0.09 -11.60
CA GLN A 215 -1.92 0.82 -12.09
C GLN A 215 -1.07 1.36 -10.92
N ARG A 216 -1.70 1.75 -9.80
CA ARG A 216 -1.01 2.28 -8.62
C ARG A 216 -0.56 1.19 -7.66
N GLY A 217 -1.40 0.17 -7.47
CA GLY A 217 -1.12 -0.98 -6.63
C GLY A 217 -1.47 -2.26 -7.39
N PRO A 218 -0.53 -2.81 -8.19
CA PRO A 218 -0.80 -3.98 -9.02
C PRO A 218 -1.30 -5.16 -8.19
N TRP A 219 -2.33 -5.86 -8.68
CA TRP A 219 -2.90 -7.03 -8.01
C TRP A 219 -1.83 -8.07 -7.66
N LYS A 220 -0.91 -8.33 -8.58
CA LYS A 220 0.22 -9.27 -8.39
C LYS A 220 1.07 -8.95 -7.16
N SER A 221 1.24 -7.67 -6.82
CA SER A 221 2.00 -7.27 -5.62
C SER A 221 1.26 -7.61 -4.32
N SER A 222 -0.07 -7.50 -4.32
CA SER A 222 -0.91 -7.92 -3.19
C SER A 222 -0.97 -9.44 -3.08
N ALA A 223 -1.15 -10.13 -4.22
CA ALA A 223 -1.17 -11.58 -4.29
C ALA A 223 0.16 -12.20 -3.86
N ALA A 224 1.31 -11.60 -4.20
CA ALA A 224 2.62 -12.05 -3.75
C ALA A 224 2.84 -11.93 -2.23
N LYS A 225 2.03 -11.13 -1.54
CA LYS A 225 2.11 -10.87 -0.09
C LYS A 225 0.84 -11.32 0.65
N TRP A 226 0.08 -12.25 0.06
CA TRP A 226 -1.21 -12.67 0.60
C TRP A 226 -1.11 -13.22 2.03
N ASP A 227 -0.04 -13.93 2.33
CA ASP A 227 0.29 -14.57 3.61
C ASP A 227 1.01 -13.63 4.59
N MET A 228 1.26 -12.38 4.19
CA MET A 228 1.84 -11.39 5.09
C MET A 228 0.90 -11.19 6.30
N PRO A 229 1.41 -11.38 7.53
CA PRO A 229 0.59 -11.30 8.72
C PRO A 229 0.03 -9.90 8.91
N GLY A 230 -1.23 -9.83 9.32
CA GLY A 230 -1.84 -8.62 9.85
C GLY A 230 -1.59 -8.52 11.36
N MET A 231 -1.35 -7.30 11.84
CA MET A 231 -1.20 -6.99 13.27
C MET A 231 -2.26 -5.98 13.73
N ARG A 232 -2.75 -6.16 14.97
CA ARG A 232 -3.61 -5.20 15.68
C ARG A 232 -3.21 -5.07 17.13
N LEU A 233 -3.28 -3.86 17.67
CA LEU A 233 -3.23 -3.68 19.13
C LEU A 233 -4.38 -4.46 19.77
N ARG A 234 -4.08 -5.11 20.91
CA ARG A 234 -5.06 -5.84 21.68
C ARG A 234 -5.52 -5.00 22.87
N ASN A 235 -6.83 -4.86 23.05
CA ASN A 235 -7.42 -4.26 24.22
C ASN A 235 -7.26 -5.18 25.44
N ALA A 236 -7.50 -4.63 26.63
CA ALA A 236 -7.46 -5.36 27.89
C ALA A 236 -8.48 -6.52 27.94
N ASP A 237 -9.61 -6.39 27.23
CA ASP A 237 -10.65 -7.42 27.11
C ASP A 237 -10.30 -8.53 26.09
N GLY A 238 -9.12 -8.46 25.47
CA GLY A 238 -8.65 -9.42 24.47
C GLY A 238 -9.08 -9.12 23.03
N THR A 239 -9.96 -8.15 22.80
CA THR A 239 -10.39 -7.75 21.46
C THR A 239 -9.31 -6.95 20.73
N GLY A 240 -9.32 -6.95 19.39
CA GLY A 240 -8.45 -6.08 18.63
C GLY A 240 -8.99 -4.64 18.58
N LEU A 241 -8.10 -3.65 18.62
CA LEU A 241 -8.44 -2.28 18.27
C LEU A 241 -8.80 -2.17 16.79
N ASP A 242 -9.73 -1.27 16.43
CA ASP A 242 -10.20 -1.06 15.06
C ASP A 242 -10.63 -2.36 14.36
N THR A 243 -11.31 -3.23 15.10
CA THR A 243 -11.99 -4.40 14.56
C THR A 243 -13.50 -4.18 14.58
N PHE A 244 -14.20 -4.83 13.63
CA PHE A 244 -15.63 -4.64 13.43
C PHE A 244 -16.33 -6.00 13.50
N PRO A 245 -16.70 -6.51 14.69
CA PRO A 245 -17.23 -7.88 14.85
C PRO A 245 -18.44 -8.21 13.97
N ARG A 246 -19.24 -7.20 13.58
CA ARG A 246 -20.36 -7.37 12.66
C ARG A 246 -19.90 -7.77 11.26
N LEU A 247 -18.75 -7.28 10.81
CA LEU A 247 -18.15 -7.63 9.53
C LEU A 247 -17.45 -8.99 9.67
N ARG A 248 -18.22 -10.07 9.46
CA ARG A 248 -17.79 -11.45 9.68
C ARG A 248 -16.77 -11.94 8.65
N ALA A 249 -16.77 -11.33 7.47
CA ALA A 249 -15.83 -11.64 6.39
C ALA A 249 -15.53 -10.39 5.58
N SER A 250 -14.31 -10.31 5.06
CA SER A 250 -13.97 -9.36 4.00
C SER A 250 -13.16 -10.04 2.91
N ALA A 251 -13.14 -9.45 1.72
CA ALA A 251 -12.31 -9.92 0.62
C ALA A 251 -11.96 -8.76 -0.32
N SER A 252 -10.87 -8.92 -1.06
CA SER A 252 -10.55 -8.10 -2.23
C SER A 252 -10.69 -8.95 -3.49
N ILE A 253 -11.14 -8.32 -4.58
CA ILE A 253 -11.29 -8.93 -5.90
C ILE A 253 -10.48 -8.11 -6.92
N SER A 254 -9.79 -8.77 -7.85
CA SER A 254 -9.04 -8.08 -8.90
C SER A 254 -9.96 -7.40 -9.91
N ALA A 255 -9.45 -6.41 -10.64
CA ALA A 255 -10.19 -5.72 -11.68
C ALA A 255 -10.58 -6.64 -12.86
N ASP A 256 -9.80 -7.71 -13.07
CA ASP A 256 -9.94 -8.65 -14.19
C ASP A 256 -10.76 -9.91 -13.82
N ALA A 257 -11.34 -9.94 -12.62
CA ALA A 257 -12.07 -11.10 -12.08
C ALA A 257 -13.45 -11.34 -12.72
#